data_AF-A0A1G0YIG8-F1
#
_entry.id   AF-A0A1G0YIG8-F1
#
_cell.length_a   1.000
_cell.length_b   1.000
_cell.length_c   1.000
_cell.angle_alpha   90.00
_cell.angle_beta   90.00
_cell.angle_gamma   90.00
#
_symmetry.space_group_name_H-M   'P 1'
#
loop_
_entity.id
_entity.type
_entity.pdbx_description
1 polymer ?
#
loop_
_entity_poly.entity_id
_entity_poly.type
_entity_poly.pdbx_seq_one_letter_code
_entity_poly.pdbx_strand_id
1 'polypeptide(L)' 'MNQGNDSLEILHRLIIRSLLCLKFSGNRAIPSEVFNDMNPYTKKKLMACAKVMAEEFKNEPEKSAFLLGLAEGDVFDAP' A
#
# COMPACT_ATOMS: atom_id res chain seq x y z
N MET A 1 -17.83 -18.87 1.42
CA MET A 1 -17.76 -17.43 1.10
C MET A 1 -17.26 -16.71 2.35
N ASN A 2 -16.03 -16.19 2.31
CA ASN A 2 -15.31 -15.60 3.46
C ASN A 2 -15.59 -14.09 3.54
N GLN A 3 -16.76 -13.68 4.04
CA GLN A 3 -17.11 -12.25 4.18
C GLN A 3 -16.16 -11.45 5.09
N GLY A 4 -15.37 -12.11 5.95
CA GLY A 4 -14.38 -11.45 6.80
C GLY A 4 -13.12 -10.97 6.07
N ASN A 5 -12.83 -11.46 4.86
CA ASN A 5 -11.66 -10.99 4.08
C ASN A 5 -11.97 -9.70 3.31
N ASP A 6 -13.23 -9.47 2.93
CA ASP A 6 -13.62 -8.34 2.07
C ASP A 6 -13.44 -7.00 2.79
N SER A 7 -13.87 -6.87 4.05
CA SER A 7 -13.77 -5.60 4.79
C SER A 7 -12.32 -5.17 5.06
N LEU A 8 -11.43 -6.13 5.35
CA LEU A 8 -10.02 -5.86 5.58
C LEU A 8 -9.29 -5.51 4.27
N GLU A 9 -9.62 -6.19 3.17
CA GLU A 9 -9.10 -5.83 1.85
C GLU A 9 -9.55 -4.43 1.43
N ILE A 10 -10.82 -4.07 1.64
CA ILE A 10 -11.34 -2.73 1.37
C ILE A 10 -10.54 -1.67 2.14
N LEU A 11 -10.28 -1.92 3.44
CA LEU A 11 -9.48 -1.01 4.25
C LEU A 11 -8.05 -0.88 3.72
N HIS A 12 -7.39 -1.98 3.35
CA HIS A 12 -6.06 -1.94 2.74
C HIS A 12 -6.04 -1.15 1.44
N ARG A 13 -7.00 -1.39 0.54
CA ARG A 13 -7.13 -0.64 -0.72
C ARG A 13 -7.34 0.86 -0.46
N LEU A 14 -8.13 1.24 0.55
CA LEU A 14 -8.33 2.64 0.94
C LEU A 14 -7.04 3.29 1.47
N ILE A 15 -6.29 2.60 2.33
CA ILE A 15 -4.99 3.04 2.82
C ILE A 15 -4.05 3.28 1.63
N ILE A 16 -3.90 2.30 0.74
CA ILE A 16 -3.02 2.37 -0.42
C ILE A 16 -3.40 3.52 -1.37
N ARG A 17 -4.69 3.71 -1.66
CA ARG A 17 -5.16 4.84 -2.48
C ARG A 17 -4.84 6.18 -1.83
N SER A 18 -4.95 6.28 -0.52
CA SER A 18 -4.60 7.50 0.22
C SER A 18 -3.11 7.79 0.11
N LEU A 19 -2.25 6.77 0.20
CA LEU A 19 -0.80 6.90 -0.01
C LEU A 19 -0.45 7.36 -1.42
N LEU A 20 -1.08 6.77 -2.44
CA LEU A 20 -0.92 7.21 -3.83
C LEU A 20 -1.32 8.68 -4.00
N CYS A 21 -2.44 9.10 -3.41
CA CYS A 21 -2.88 10.50 -3.45
C CYS A 21 -1.87 11.43 -2.78
N LEU A 22 -1.36 11.06 -1.60
CA LEU A 22 -0.33 11.82 -0.89
C LEU A 22 0.95 11.96 -1.73
N LYS A 23 1.42 10.86 -2.32
CA LYS A 23 2.67 10.82 -3.10
C LYS A 23 2.56 11.59 -4.41
N PHE A 24 1.51 11.35 -5.20
CA PHE A 24 1.43 11.82 -6.58
C PHE A 24 0.57 13.07 -6.78
N SER A 25 -0.41 13.34 -5.91
CA SER A 25 -1.24 14.55 -5.99
C SER A 25 -0.84 15.60 -4.95
N GLY A 26 -0.44 15.16 -3.76
CA GLY A 26 -0.05 16.04 -2.66
C GLY A 26 1.43 16.42 -2.64
N ASN A 27 2.27 15.70 -3.40
CA ASN A 27 3.74 15.73 -3.31
C ASN A 27 4.24 15.67 -1.84
N ARG A 28 3.58 14.85 -1.02
CA ARG A 28 3.92 14.68 0.40
C ARG A 28 4.73 13.42 0.60
N ALA A 29 5.71 13.50 1.50
CA ALA A 29 6.36 12.32 2.04
C ALA A 29 5.32 11.44 2.74
N ILE A 30 5.45 10.13 2.59
CA ILE A 30 4.65 9.17 3.34
C ILE A 30 5.36 8.94 4.67
N PRO A 31 4.71 9.16 5.81
CA PRO A 31 5.33 8.88 7.10
C PRO A 31 5.59 7.38 7.23
N SER A 32 6.84 7.00 7.53
CA SER A 32 7.23 5.61 7.79
C SER A 32 6.47 5.01 8.99
N GLU A 33 6.05 5.87 9.92
CA GLU A 33 5.28 5.55 11.12
C GLU A 33 3.90 4.91 10.84
N VAL A 34 3.31 5.16 9.66
CA VAL A 34 1.97 4.63 9.29
C VAL A 34 1.88 3.11 9.42
N PHE A 35 3.01 2.40 9.36
CA PHE A 35 3.07 0.95 9.34
C PHE A 35 3.71 0.34 10.59
N ASN A 36 4.22 1.17 11.51
CA ASN A 36 4.91 0.70 12.71
C ASN A 36 3.93 0.07 13.72
N ASP A 37 2.70 0.59 13.78
CA ASP A 37 1.67 0.10 14.70
C ASP A 37 0.85 -1.08 14.13
N MET A 38 1.10 -1.47 12.87
CA MET A 38 0.41 -2.60 12.27
C MET A 38 0.98 -3.92 12.78
N ASN A 39 0.11 -4.80 13.28
CA ASN A 39 0.54 -6.17 13.59
C ASN A 39 1.08 -6.87 12.31
N PRO A 40 1.97 -7.86 12.45
CA PRO A 40 2.64 -8.49 11.30
C PRO A 40 1.68 -9.13 10.28
N TYR A 41 0.55 -9.66 10.74
CA TYR A 41 -0.45 -10.30 9.87
C TYR A 41 -1.16 -9.26 8.99
N THR A 42 -1.59 -8.15 9.57
CA THR A 42 -2.20 -7.02 8.85
C THR A 42 -1.19 -6.42 7.86
N LYS A 43 0.06 -6.20 8.29
CA LYS A 43 1.13 -5.67 7.41
C LYS A 43 1.36 -6.58 6.20
N LYS A 44 1.45 -7.90 6.39
CA LYS A 44 1.59 -8.88 5.29
C LYS A 44 0.41 -8.83 4.32
N LYS A 45 -0.82 -8.70 4.82
CA LYS A 45 -2.00 -8.58 3.97
C LYS A 45 -2.05 -7.26 3.19
N LEU A 46 -1.60 -6.15 3.80
CA LEU A 46 -1.49 -4.86 3.12
C LEU A 46 -0.46 -4.92 1.98
N MET A 47 0.71 -5.54 2.21
CA MET A 47 1.74 -5.74 1.18
C MET A 47 1.22 -6.59 0.01
N ALA A 48 0.49 -7.68 0.31
CA ALA A 48 -0.15 -8.49 -0.73
C ALA A 48 -1.19 -7.67 -1.53
N CYS A 49 -1.97 -6.83 -0.84
CA CYS A 49 -2.91 -5.90 -1.49
C CYS A 49 -2.20 -4.89 -2.38
N ALA A 50 -1.06 -4.35 -1.95
CA ALA A 50 -0.24 -3.43 -2.74
C ALA A 50 0.25 -4.08 -4.03
N LYS A 51 0.70 -5.35 -3.97
CA LYS A 51 1.11 -6.12 -5.15
C LYS A 51 -0.05 -6.34 -6.14
N VAL A 52 -1.24 -6.68 -5.66
CA VAL A 52 -2.43 -6.82 -6.52
C VAL A 52 -2.76 -5.48 -7.19
N MET A 53 -2.73 -4.39 -6.43
CA MET A 53 -2.96 -3.06 -6.98
C MET A 53 -1.87 -2.63 -7.96
N ALA A 54 -0.61 -3.02 -7.78
CA ALA A 54 0.46 -2.68 -8.73
C ALA A 54 0.16 -3.15 -10.17
N GLU A 55 -0.46 -4.32 -10.30
CA GLU A 55 -0.93 -4.86 -11.58
C GLU A 55 -2.13 -4.08 -12.15
N GLU A 56 -3.05 -3.59 -11.29
CA GLU A 56 -4.15 -2.71 -11.69
C GLU A 56 -3.62 -1.38 -12.27
N PHE A 57 -2.48 -0.91 -11.77
CA PHE A 57 -1.79 0.31 -12.18
C PHE A 57 -0.65 0.09 -13.20
N LYS A 58 -0.59 -1.06 -13.89
CA LYS A 58 0.52 -1.38 -14.83
C LYS A 58 0.74 -0.36 -15.97
N ASN A 59 -0.29 0.40 -16.32
CA ASN A 59 -0.22 1.46 -17.35
C ASN A 59 0.23 2.82 -16.77
N GLU A 60 0.44 2.90 -15.46
CA GLU A 60 0.95 4.06 -14.73
C GLU A 60 2.25 3.66 -14.02
N PRO A 61 3.38 3.59 -14.75
CA PRO A 61 4.60 2.91 -14.30
C PRO A 61 5.15 3.46 -12.97
N GLU A 62 5.04 4.76 -12.73
CA GLU A 62 5.47 5.38 -11.47
C GLU A 62 4.63 4.90 -10.27
N LYS A 63 3.31 4.80 -10.44
CA LYS A 63 2.40 4.29 -9.41
C LYS A 63 2.62 2.80 -9.18
N SER A 64 2.78 2.04 -10.26
CA SER A 64 3.07 0.60 -10.18
C SER A 64 4.38 0.35 -9.42
N ALA A 65 5.46 1.06 -9.76
CA ALA A 65 6.75 0.95 -9.06
C ALA A 65 6.65 1.34 -7.58
N PHE A 66 5.94 2.40 -7.26
CA PHE A 66 5.68 2.80 -5.87
C PHE A 66 4.95 1.68 -5.08
N LEU A 67 3.94 1.06 -5.68
CA LEU A 67 3.17 -0.03 -5.06
C LEU A 67 3.99 -1.32 -4.90
N LEU A 68 4.88 -1.61 -5.85
CA LEU A 68 5.82 -2.73 -5.74
C LEU A 68 6.82 -2.50 -4.59
N GLY A 69 7.38 -1.30 -4.47
CA GLY A 69 8.21 -0.94 -3.32
C GLY A 69 7.44 -1.09 -1.99
N LEU A 70 6.16 -0.73 -1.95
CA LEU A 70 5.31 -0.92 -0.77
C LEU A 70 5.10 -2.40 -0.43
N ALA A 71 4.99 -3.25 -1.45
CA ALA A 71 4.85 -4.69 -1.28
C ALA A 71 6.15 -5.36 -0.80
N GLU A 72 7.30 -4.83 -1.19
CA GLU A 72 8.64 -5.34 -0.83
C GLU A 72 9.10 -4.84 0.54
N GLY A 73 8.55 -3.71 1.00
CA GLY A 73 8.92 -3.08 2.26
C GLY A 73 9.93 -1.93 2.11
N ASP A 74 10.38 -1.68 0.88
CA ASP A 74 11.43 -0.71 0.55
C ASP A 74 11.03 0.75 0.80
N VAL A 75 9.74 1.05 0.93
CA VAL A 75 9.23 2.41 1.23
C VAL A 75 9.43 2.80 2.69
N PHE A 76 9.83 1.86 3.56
CA PHE A 76 9.93 2.08 5.01
C PHE A 76 11.35 2.40 5.50
N ASP A 77 12.38 2.22 4.67
CA ASP A 77 13.79 2.33 5.05
C ASP A 77 14.48 3.63 4.56
N ALA A 78 13.72 4.63 4.12
CA ALA A 78 14.30 5.95 3.83
C ALA A 78 14.57 6.72 5.14
N PRO A 79 15.78 7.27 5.35
CA PRO A 79 16.16 8.00 6.56
C PRO A 79 15.39 9.31 6.77
#